data_AF-A0A8S4SN83-F1
#
_entry.id   AF-A0A8S4SN83-F1
#
_cell.length_a   1.000
_cell.length_b   1.000
_cell.length_c   1.000
_cell.angle_alpha   90.00
_cell.angle_beta   90.00
_cell.angle_gamma   90.00
#
_symmetry.space_group_name_H-M   'P 1'
#
loop_
_entity.id
_entity.type
_entity.pdbx_description
1 polymer ?
#
loop_
_entity_poly.entity_id
_entity_poly.type
_entity_poly.pdbx_seq_one_letter_code
_entity_poly.pdbx_strand_id
1 'polypeptide(L)'
;MDCDDAQSGYGQDLIKFLYCLRMLVRDTNAVIFITIPSHLFDDENIIKRILYSVDNAVRIESFTGSSKETNPVYSDYHGLFHITKLSALYTLVPFVPPSLDLAFKLRRKKFVIEKLHLPPELQESSEREQDDITAIPKTCGGFKKKDVDF
;
A
#
# COMPACT_ATOMS: atom_id res chain seq x y z
N MET A 1 -24.77 29.43 -32.93
CA MET A 1 -23.80 28.40 -33.37
C MET A 1 -23.22 27.85 -32.10
N ASP A 2 -23.94 26.91 -31.51
CA ASP A 2 -23.59 26.30 -30.24
C ASP A 2 -22.53 25.25 -30.51
N CYS A 3 -21.32 25.50 -30.01
CA CYS A 3 -20.32 24.47 -29.84
C CYS A 3 -20.79 23.60 -28.67
N ASP A 4 -21.57 22.56 -28.96
CA ASP A 4 -21.83 21.51 -27.97
C ASP A 4 -20.53 20.75 -27.73
N ASP A 5 -20.00 20.95 -26.53
CA ASP A 5 -18.84 20.29 -25.97
C ASP A 5 -18.94 18.77 -26.13
N ALA A 6 -18.19 18.23 -27.08
CA ALA A 6 -17.92 16.80 -27.23
C ALA A 6 -16.96 16.30 -26.12
N GLN A 7 -17.28 16.58 -24.86
CA GLN A 7 -16.60 16.02 -23.70
C GLN A 7 -16.94 14.52 -23.66
N SER A 8 -15.98 13.67 -24.00
CA SER A 8 -16.14 12.22 -24.20
C SER A 8 -17.04 11.54 -23.15
N GLY A 9 -18.24 11.11 -23.56
CA GLY A 9 -19.23 10.43 -22.70
C GLY A 9 -18.79 9.07 -22.11
N TYR A 10 -17.62 8.58 -22.51
CA TYR A 10 -17.06 7.29 -22.09
C TYR A 10 -17.11 7.05 -20.58
N GLY A 11 -16.71 8.03 -19.77
CA GLY A 11 -16.72 7.89 -18.30
C GLY A 11 -18.13 7.66 -17.76
N GLN A 12 -19.14 8.33 -18.31
CA GLN A 12 -20.53 8.15 -17.90
C GLN A 12 -21.08 6.80 -18.36
N ASP A 13 -20.79 6.40 -19.59
CA ASP A 13 -21.22 5.13 -20.15
C ASP A 13 -20.61 3.94 -19.40
N LEU A 14 -19.33 4.03 -19.02
CA LEU A 14 -18.66 3.01 -18.20
C LEU A 14 -19.33 2.84 -16.84
N ILE A 15 -19.64 3.95 -16.15
CA ILE A 15 -20.33 3.89 -14.86
C ILE A 15 -21.74 3.32 -15.02
N LYS A 16 -22.47 3.72 -16.07
CA LYS A 16 -23.79 3.18 -16.39
C LYS A 16 -23.73 1.67 -16.66
N PHE A 17 -22.74 1.22 -17.43
CA PHE A 17 -22.50 -0.20 -17.69
C PHE A 17 -22.26 -0.97 -16.39
N LEU A 18 -21.34 -0.51 -15.54
CA LEU A 18 -21.03 -1.17 -14.26
C LEU A 18 -22.25 -1.24 -13.35
N TYR A 19 -23.05 -0.16 -13.29
CA TYR A 19 -24.29 -0.13 -12.55
C TYR A 19 -25.31 -1.16 -13.06
N CYS A 20 -25.57 -1.18 -14.37
CA CYS A 20 -26.47 -2.16 -14.98
C CYS A 20 -25.98 -3.59 -14.76
N LEU A 21 -24.69 -3.84 -14.93
CA LEU A 21 -24.07 -5.14 -14.71
C LEU A 21 -24.24 -5.62 -13.26
N ARG A 22 -24.02 -4.73 -12.29
CA ARG A 22 -24.26 -5.04 -10.87
C ARG A 22 -25.71 -5.41 -10.59
N MET A 23 -26.65 -4.67 -11.17
CA MET A 23 -28.08 -4.96 -11.00
C MET A 23 -28.47 -6.32 -11.61
N LEU A 24 -27.93 -6.66 -12.79
CA LEU A 24 -28.21 -7.93 -13.45
C LEU A 24 -27.74 -9.13 -12.63
N VAL A 25 -26.59 -9.01 -11.97
CA VAL A 25 -26.00 -10.12 -11.19
C VAL A 25 -26.50 -10.18 -9.75
N ARG A 26 -27.16 -9.12 -9.26
CA ARG A 26 -27.57 -8.97 -7.85
C ARG A 26 -28.39 -10.15 -7.31
N ASP A 27 -29.28 -10.70 -8.12
CA ASP A 27 -30.17 -11.80 -7.72
C ASP A 27 -29.76 -13.14 -8.35
N THR A 28 -28.49 -13.27 -8.73
CA THR A 28 -27.91 -14.48 -9.30
C THR A 28 -26.80 -15.04 -8.43
N ASN A 29 -26.53 -16.35 -8.52
CA ASN A 29 -25.37 -16.98 -7.87
C ASN A 29 -24.11 -16.85 -8.73
N ALA A 30 -23.82 -15.65 -9.24
CA ALA A 30 -22.64 -15.38 -10.06
C ALA A 30 -21.73 -14.34 -9.40
N VAL A 31 -20.43 -14.45 -9.68
CA VAL A 31 -19.41 -13.50 -9.22
C VAL A 31 -18.78 -12.87 -10.46
N ILE A 32 -18.71 -11.54 -10.45
CA ILE A 32 -18.02 -10.79 -11.51
C ILE A 32 -16.64 -10.38 -10.98
N PHE A 33 -15.61 -10.66 -11.77
CA PHE A 33 -14.26 -10.18 -11.54
C PHE A 33 -13.86 -9.22 -12.66
N ILE A 34 -13.57 -7.97 -12.31
CA ILE A 34 -13.19 -6.92 -13.28
C ILE A 34 -11.78 -6.45 -12.91
N THR A 35 -10.89 -6.42 -13.90
CA THR A 35 -9.54 -5.83 -13.76
C THR A 35 -9.50 -4.51 -14.50
N ILE A 36 -9.01 -3.46 -13.83
CA ILE A 36 -8.96 -2.10 -14.37
C ILE A 36 -7.52 -1.57 -14.24
N PRO A 37 -6.85 -1.23 -15.35
CA PRO A 37 -5.54 -0.61 -15.32
C PRO A 37 -5.69 0.87 -14.91
N SER A 38 -5.67 1.15 -13.61
CA SER A 38 -5.95 2.51 -13.09
C SER A 38 -5.04 3.60 -13.64
N HIS A 39 -3.81 3.26 -14.02
CA HIS A 39 -2.83 4.20 -14.59
C HIS A 39 -3.18 4.70 -16.00
N LEU A 40 -4.17 4.11 -16.67
CA LEU A 40 -4.66 4.59 -17.98
C LEU A 40 -5.80 5.62 -17.85
N PHE A 41 -6.23 5.92 -16.63
CA PHE A 41 -7.29 6.90 -16.38
C PHE A 41 -6.66 8.21 -15.91
N ASP A 42 -6.79 9.27 -16.72
CA ASP A 42 -6.31 10.61 -16.35
C ASP A 42 -7.20 11.29 -15.29
N ASP A 43 -8.50 10.97 -15.29
CA ASP A 43 -9.46 11.52 -14.33
C ASP A 43 -9.66 10.59 -13.12
N GLU A 44 -9.05 10.95 -12.00
CA GLU A 44 -9.21 10.31 -10.70
C GLU A 44 -10.68 10.20 -10.23
N ASN A 45 -11.56 11.09 -10.69
CA ASN A 45 -12.98 11.04 -10.35
C ASN A 45 -13.67 9.82 -10.97
N ILE A 46 -13.24 9.39 -12.16
CA ILE A 46 -13.78 8.18 -12.81
C ILE A 46 -13.42 6.95 -11.96
N ILE A 47 -12.17 6.83 -11.53
CA ILE A 47 -11.72 5.72 -10.66
C ILE A 47 -12.53 5.69 -9.36
N LYS A 48 -12.74 6.84 -8.71
CA LYS A 48 -13.59 6.92 -7.51
C LYS A 48 -15.03 6.47 -7.79
N ARG A 49 -15.64 6.91 -8.89
CA ARG A 49 -17.00 6.50 -9.29
C ARG A 49 -17.10 5.00 -9.56
N ILE A 50 -16.07 4.41 -10.18
CA ILE A 50 -15.97 2.95 -10.36
C ILE A 50 -15.95 2.25 -9.00
N LEU A 51 -15.12 2.72 -8.06
CA LEU A 51 -15.06 2.17 -6.71
C LEU A 51 -16.42 2.24 -5.97
N TYR A 52 -17.21 3.29 -6.17
CA TYR A 52 -18.57 3.35 -5.63
C TYR A 52 -19.54 2.35 -6.29
N SER A 53 -19.30 1.99 -7.55
CA SER A 53 -20.16 1.14 -8.36
C SER A 53 -19.94 -0.36 -8.13
N VAL A 54 -18.81 -0.78 -7.56
CA VAL A 54 -18.48 -2.19 -7.28
C VAL A 54 -18.69 -2.56 -5.81
N ASP A 55 -18.82 -3.84 -5.50
CA ASP A 55 -19.02 -4.29 -4.12
C ASP A 55 -17.70 -4.38 -3.34
N ASN A 56 -16.69 -5.05 -3.90
CA ASN A 56 -15.38 -5.17 -3.29
C ASN A 56 -14.31 -4.72 -4.29
N ALA A 57 -13.24 -4.13 -3.79
CA ALA A 57 -12.14 -3.67 -4.62
C ALA A 57 -10.80 -3.87 -3.91
N VAL A 58 -9.80 -4.24 -4.69
CA VAL A 58 -8.41 -4.35 -4.27
C VAL A 58 -7.53 -3.66 -5.30
N ARG A 59 -6.43 -3.06 -4.86
CA ARG A 59 -5.44 -2.39 -5.71
C ARG A 59 -4.10 -3.08 -5.55
N ILE A 60 -3.47 -3.39 -6.67
CA ILE A 60 -2.12 -3.95 -6.72
C ILE A 60 -1.15 -2.82 -7.03
N GLU A 61 -0.11 -2.68 -6.21
CA GLU A 61 0.98 -1.73 -6.43
C GLU A 61 2.27 -2.52 -6.62
N SER A 62 2.83 -2.53 -7.83
CA SER A 62 4.10 -3.20 -8.11
C SER A 62 5.27 -2.37 -7.62
N PHE A 63 6.33 -3.03 -7.13
CA PHE A 63 7.59 -2.36 -6.84
C PHE A 63 8.47 -2.17 -8.07
N THR A 64 8.25 -2.92 -9.16
CA THR A 64 9.05 -2.82 -10.38
C THR A 64 9.11 -1.39 -10.91
N GLY A 65 10.33 -0.87 -11.10
CA GLY A 65 10.57 0.48 -11.58
C GLY A 65 10.30 1.58 -10.55
N SER A 66 10.10 1.23 -9.27
CA SER A 66 9.90 2.18 -8.17
C SER A 66 11.09 2.21 -7.23
N SER A 67 11.20 3.25 -6.39
CA SER A 67 12.20 3.33 -5.32
C SER A 67 12.07 2.22 -4.26
N LYS A 68 10.90 1.56 -4.19
CA LYS A 68 10.65 0.44 -3.27
C LYS A 68 11.31 -0.86 -3.74
N GLU A 69 11.67 -0.97 -5.02
CA GLU A 69 12.35 -2.17 -5.56
C GLU A 69 13.72 -2.38 -4.92
N THR A 70 14.45 -1.31 -4.68
CA THR A 70 15.81 -1.35 -4.13
C THR A 70 15.85 -1.35 -2.60
N ASN A 71 14.70 -1.22 -1.93
CA ASN A 71 14.66 -1.10 -0.49
C ASN A 71 14.81 -2.48 0.17
N PRO A 72 15.82 -2.71 1.04
CA PRO A 72 16.03 -4.01 1.68
C PRO A 72 14.84 -4.48 2.52
N VAL A 73 14.04 -3.54 3.05
CA VAL A 73 12.81 -3.82 3.79
C VAL A 73 11.78 -4.60 2.95
N TYR A 74 11.79 -4.40 1.63
CA TYR A 74 10.82 -5.02 0.71
C TYR A 74 11.42 -6.15 -0.14
N SER A 75 12.64 -6.58 0.18
CA SER A 75 13.41 -7.55 -0.64
C SER A 75 12.69 -8.88 -0.91
N ASP A 76 11.82 -9.32 -0.01
CA ASP A 76 11.05 -10.56 -0.16
C ASP A 76 9.74 -10.41 -0.96
N TYR A 77 9.38 -9.19 -1.36
CA TYR A 77 8.07 -8.84 -1.92
C TYR A 77 8.18 -8.23 -3.32
N HIS A 78 7.15 -8.45 -4.13
CA HIS A 78 7.06 -7.86 -5.48
C HIS A 78 6.17 -6.61 -5.51
N GLY A 79 5.40 -6.37 -4.45
CA GLY A 79 4.53 -5.21 -4.35
C GLY A 79 3.59 -5.25 -3.15
N LEU A 80 2.75 -4.22 -3.05
CA LEU A 80 1.72 -4.09 -2.02
C LEU A 80 0.35 -4.51 -2.54
N PHE A 81 -0.45 -5.08 -1.64
CA PHE A 81 -1.82 -5.49 -1.90
C PHE A 81 -2.77 -4.65 -1.04
N HIS A 82 -3.45 -3.69 -1.65
CA HIS A 82 -4.32 -2.77 -0.92
C HIS A 82 -5.76 -3.26 -0.99
N ILE A 83 -6.39 -3.51 0.16
CA ILE A 83 -7.83 -3.71 0.23
C ILE A 83 -8.49 -2.33 0.24
N THR A 84 -9.08 -1.90 -0.88
CA THR A 84 -9.62 -0.55 -1.02
C THR A 84 -11.09 -0.44 -0.64
N LYS A 85 -11.87 -1.51 -0.82
CA LYS A 85 -13.29 -1.56 -0.46
C LYS A 85 -13.72 -2.97 -0.08
N LEU A 86 -14.39 -3.09 1.06
CA LEU A 86 -15.12 -4.29 1.48
C LEU A 86 -16.56 -3.90 1.83
N SER A 87 -17.53 -4.38 1.06
CA SER A 87 -18.95 -4.07 1.31
C SER A 87 -19.64 -5.16 2.11
N ALA A 88 -20.55 -4.74 2.97
CA ALA A 88 -21.42 -5.60 3.75
C ALA A 88 -22.61 -6.12 2.91
N LEU A 89 -22.33 -6.91 1.85
CA LEU A 89 -23.41 -7.53 1.08
C LEU A 89 -24.07 -8.63 1.91
N TYR A 90 -25.38 -8.49 2.14
CA TYR A 90 -26.20 -9.45 2.89
C TYR A 90 -25.74 -9.67 4.35
N THR A 91 -24.99 -8.72 4.90
CA THR A 91 -24.56 -8.71 6.31
C THR A 91 -24.72 -7.30 6.88
N LEU A 92 -24.88 -7.18 8.20
CA LEU A 92 -24.97 -5.90 8.89
C LEU A 92 -23.61 -5.22 9.04
N VAL A 93 -22.53 -6.00 9.05
CA VAL A 93 -21.17 -5.52 9.29
C VAL A 93 -20.24 -6.11 8.23
N PRO A 94 -19.41 -5.28 7.56
CA PRO A 94 -18.42 -5.79 6.61
C PRO A 94 -17.35 -6.58 7.34
N PHE A 95 -16.71 -7.52 6.64
CA PHE A 95 -15.53 -8.19 7.18
C PHE A 95 -14.41 -7.17 7.42
N VAL A 96 -13.80 -7.24 8.61
CA VAL A 96 -12.64 -6.42 8.97
C VAL A 96 -11.41 -7.32 9.00
N PRO A 97 -10.47 -7.16 8.05
CA PRO A 97 -9.23 -7.92 8.04
C PRO A 97 -8.40 -7.65 9.30
N PRO A 98 -7.69 -8.65 9.85
CA PRO A 98 -6.80 -8.46 11.00
C PRO A 98 -5.63 -7.50 10.76
N SER A 99 -5.30 -7.21 9.50
CA SER A 99 -4.29 -6.24 9.09
C SER A 99 -4.60 -5.78 7.66
N LEU A 100 -4.32 -4.51 7.37
CA LEU A 100 -4.40 -3.93 6.03
C LEU A 100 -3.01 -3.78 5.39
N ASP A 101 -1.95 -4.04 6.15
CA ASP A 101 -0.57 -4.01 5.68
C ASP A 101 -0.27 -5.35 4.99
N LEU A 102 -0.70 -5.45 3.73
CA LEU A 102 -0.53 -6.67 2.95
C LEU A 102 0.45 -6.42 1.81
N ALA A 103 1.32 -7.41 1.61
CA ALA A 103 2.23 -7.46 0.49
C ALA A 103 2.01 -8.73 -0.31
N PHE A 104 2.35 -8.70 -1.60
CA PHE A 104 2.31 -9.87 -2.44
C PHE A 104 3.69 -10.27 -2.92
N LYS A 105 3.87 -11.58 -3.10
CA LYS A 105 5.04 -12.15 -3.77
C LYS A 105 4.64 -13.22 -4.76
N LEU A 106 5.30 -13.18 -5.91
CA LEU A 106 5.18 -14.20 -6.94
C LEU A 106 6.16 -15.32 -6.62
N ARG A 107 5.63 -16.54 -6.52
CA ARG A 107 6.42 -17.79 -6.54
C ARG A 107 6.07 -18.54 -7.82
N ARG A 108 6.88 -19.51 -8.20
CA ARG A 108 6.77 -20.24 -9.49
C ARG A 108 5.35 -20.60 -9.94
N LYS A 109 4.47 -21.02 -9.02
CA LYS A 109 3.06 -21.37 -9.31
C LYS A 109 2.06 -20.75 -8.34
N LYS A 110 2.45 -19.68 -7.61
CA LYS A 110 1.60 -19.10 -6.56
C LYS A 110 1.71 -17.59 -6.54
N PHE A 111 0.55 -16.93 -6.45
CA PHE A 111 0.42 -15.55 -6.01
C PHE A 111 0.15 -15.58 -4.50
N VAL A 112 1.13 -15.18 -3.69
CA VAL A 112 1.01 -15.22 -2.23
C VAL A 112 0.73 -13.81 -1.73
N ILE A 113 -0.36 -13.65 -0.96
CA ILE A 113 -0.67 -12.43 -0.21
C ILE A 113 -0.45 -12.75 1.26
N GLU A 114 0.35 -11.95 1.94
CA GLU A 114 0.64 -12.11 3.37
C GLU A 114 0.80 -10.76 4.05
N LYS A 115 0.79 -10.76 5.39
CA LYS A 115 1.05 -9.54 6.16
C LYS A 115 2.47 -9.08 5.86
N LEU A 116 2.62 -7.78 5.62
CA LEU A 116 3.91 -7.14 5.46
C LEU A 116 4.62 -7.17 6.82
N HIS A 117 5.67 -7.98 6.92
CA HIS A 117 6.54 -7.99 8.08
C HIS A 117 7.74 -7.10 7.78
N LEU A 118 7.86 -5.99 8.52
CA LEU A 118 9.09 -5.22 8.50
C LEU A 118 10.16 -6.01 9.26
N PRO A 119 11.39 -6.13 8.73
CA PRO A 119 12.49 -6.71 9.49
C PRO A 119 12.66 -5.90 10.79
N PRO A 120 12.87 -6.57 11.95
CA PRO A 120 13.24 -5.88 13.17
C PRO A 120 14.46 -5.03 12.85
N GLU A 121 14.40 -3.74 13.20
CA GLU A 121 15.27 -2.67 12.71
C GLU A 121 16.70 -3.15 12.45
N LEU A 122 17.24 -2.83 11.26
CA LEU A 122 18.68 -2.90 11.05
C LEU A 122 19.29 -2.17 12.24
N GLN A 123 19.97 -2.91 13.12
CA GLN A 123 20.79 -2.29 14.15
C GLN A 123 21.64 -1.28 13.42
N GLU A 124 21.41 0.02 13.69
CA GLU A 124 22.44 1.02 13.45
C GLU A 124 23.68 0.41 14.09
N SER A 125 24.62 -0.04 13.27
CA SER A 125 25.94 -0.39 13.74
C SER A 125 26.46 0.89 14.36
N SER A 126 26.31 0.99 15.67
CA SER A 126 26.93 2.00 16.51
C SER A 126 28.43 1.70 16.56
N GLU A 127 29.09 1.79 15.42
CA GLU A 127 30.52 2.02 15.36
C GLU A 127 30.67 3.53 15.20
N ARG A 128 30.48 4.23 16.33
CA ARG A 128 31.19 5.49 16.51
C ARG A 128 32.65 5.09 16.49
N GLU A 129 33.38 5.45 15.43
CA GLU A 129 34.84 5.51 15.50
C GLU A 129 35.17 6.43 16.67
N GLN A 130 35.53 5.83 17.81
CA GLN A 130 36.14 6.56 18.89
C GLN A 130 37.56 6.85 18.41
N ASP A 131 37.71 7.94 17.67
CA ASP A 131 39.00 8.55 17.42
C ASP A 131 39.63 8.85 18.79
N ASP A 132 40.58 8.00 19.18
CA ASP A 132 41.55 8.25 20.26
C ASP A 132 42.43 9.42 19.83
N ILE A 133 41.88 10.64 19.88
CA ILE A 133 42.66 11.87 19.78
C ILE A 133 42.77 12.46 21.17
N THR A 134 43.87 12.09 21.82
CA THR A 134 44.53 12.77 22.92
C THR A 134 44.55 14.30 22.70
N ALA A 135 43.51 14.99 23.13
CA ALA A 135 43.46 16.45 23.17
C ALA A 135 43.14 16.87 24.60
N ILE A 136 44.18 17.26 25.33
CA ILE A 136 44.12 17.79 26.70
C ILE A 136 43.34 19.12 26.66
N PRO A 137 42.18 19.25 27.33
CA PRO A 137 41.57 20.56 27.53
C PRO A 137 42.25 21.24 28.73
N LYS A 138 42.98 22.32 28.47
CA LYS A 138 43.40 23.28 29.51
C LYS A 138 42.17 24.10 29.93
N THR A 139 41.48 23.73 31.01
CA THR A 139 40.87 24.70 31.95
C THR A 139 40.24 24.04 33.18
N CYS A 140 40.27 24.80 34.28
CA CYS A 140 39.99 24.42 35.67
C CYS A 140 38.61 23.82 35.95
N GLY A 141 38.60 22.71 36.70
CA GLY A 141 37.39 22.16 37.33
C GLY A 141 37.55 20.67 37.66
N GLY A 142 38.36 20.35 38.67
CA GLY A 142 38.64 18.97 39.05
C GLY A 142 37.39 18.25 39.59
N PHE A 143 36.99 17.16 38.92
CA PHE A 143 36.11 16.15 39.51
C PHE A 143 36.96 14.96 39.96
N LYS A 144 37.02 14.75 41.28
CA LYS A 144 37.63 13.56 41.88
C LYS A 144 36.66 12.38 41.71
N LYS A 145 37.14 11.34 41.03
CA LYS A 145 36.52 10.00 41.01
C LYS A 145 36.56 9.47 42.45
N LYS A 146 35.39 9.19 43.05
CA LYS A 146 35.32 8.43 44.29
C LYS A 146 35.14 6.97 43.90
N ASP A 147 36.12 6.15 44.27
CA ASP A 147 36.04 4.71 44.24
C ASP A 147 34.89 4.26 45.18
N VAL A 148 34.00 3.43 44.66
CA VAL A 148 33.08 2.64 45.45
C VAL A 148 33.41 1.19 45.12
N ASP A 149 34.10 0.55 46.06
CA ASP A 149 34.41 -0.87 46.05
C ASP A 149 33.20 -1.67 46.56
N PHE A 150 32.90 -2.76 45.84
CA PHE A 150 32.01 -3.92 46.08
C PHE A 150 30.57 -3.69 46.59
#